data_AF-C9JQT6-F1
#
_entry.id   AF-C9JQT6-F1
#
_cell.length_a   1.000
_cell.length_b   1.000
_cell.length_c   1.000
_cell.angle_alpha   90.00
_cell.angle_beta   90.00
_cell.angle_gamma   90.00
#
_symmetry.space_group_name_H-M   'P 1'
#
loop_
_entity.id
_entity.type
_entity.pdbx_description
1 polymer ?
#
loop_
_entity_poly.entity_id
_entity_poly.type
_entity_poly.pdbx_seq_one_letter_code
_entity_poly.pdbx_strand_id
1 'polypeptide(L)' 'MAAAAAEQQQFYLLLGNLLSPDNVVRKQAEETYENIPGQSKITFLLQAIRNTTAAEEARQMAAVLLRRLL' A
#
# COMPACT_ATOMS: atom_id res chain seq x y z
N MET A 1 13.85 -7.62 14.71
CA MET A 1 12.57 -6.91 14.42
C MET A 1 12.80 -5.84 13.33
N ALA A 2 13.41 -6.19 12.19
CA ALA A 2 13.80 -5.26 11.13
C ALA A 2 13.11 -5.52 9.77
N ALA A 3 12.55 -6.72 9.56
CA ALA A 3 11.88 -7.09 8.31
C ALA A 3 10.62 -6.24 8.04
N ALA A 4 9.82 -5.96 9.07
CA ALA A 4 8.58 -5.20 8.93
C ALA A 4 8.79 -3.77 8.41
N ALA A 5 9.92 -3.13 8.73
CA ALA A 5 10.23 -1.78 8.25
C ALA A 5 10.59 -1.77 6.75
N ALA A 6 11.33 -2.79 6.29
CA ALA A 6 11.68 -2.95 4.88
C ALA A 6 10.44 -3.28 4.03
N GLU A 7 9.56 -4.15 4.53
CA GLU A 7 8.29 -4.49 3.88
C GLU A 7 7.35 -3.28 3.81
N GLN A 8 7.29 -2.47 4.87
CA GLN A 8 6.51 -1.23 4.87
C GLN A 8 7.02 -0.23 3.83
N GLN A 9 8.34 -0.08 3.68
CA GLN A 9 8.94 0.78 2.66
C GLN A 9 8.56 0.31 1.25
N GLN A 10 8.63 -1.00 0.99
CA GLN A 10 8.16 -1.59 -0.26
C GLN A 10 6.66 -1.38 -0.48
N PHE A 11 5.85 -1.43 0.57
CA PHE A 11 4.43 -1.18 0.49
C PHE A 11 4.11 0.27 0.10
N TYR A 12 4.88 1.26 0.57
CA TYR A 12 4.74 2.63 0.10
C TYR A 12 5.08 2.78 -1.39
N LEU A 13 6.11 2.09 -1.88
CA LEU A 13 6.43 2.05 -3.31
C LEU A 13 5.28 1.40 -4.10
N LEU A 14 4.68 0.35 -3.56
CA LEU A 14 3.52 -0.32 -4.16
C LEU A 14 2.31 0.63 -4.27
N LEU A 15 2.01 1.40 -3.21
CA LEU A 15 0.96 2.42 -3.23
C LEU A 15 1.23 3.50 -4.29
N GLY A 16 2.49 3.91 -4.45
CA GLY A 16 2.90 4.81 -5.52
C GLY A 16 2.69 4.21 -6.91
N ASN A 17 3.01 2.93 -7.09
CA ASN A 17 2.80 2.22 -8.34
C ASN A 17 1.31 2.05 -8.68
N LEU A 18 0.44 1.90 -7.68
CA LEU A 18 -1.02 1.89 -7.87
C LEU A 18 -1.58 3.24 -8.34
N LEU A 19 -0.86 4.33 -8.08
CA LEU A 19 -1.20 5.69 -8.53
C LEU A 19 -0.49 6.07 -9.84
N SER A 20 0.33 5.15 -10.39
CA SER A 20 1.07 5.41 -11.63
C SER A 20 0.11 5.61 -12.81
N PRO A 21 0.38 6.56 -13.71
CA PRO A 21 -0.37 6.72 -14.96
C PRO A 21 -0.13 5.57 -15.95
N ASP A 22 0.93 4.77 -15.75
CA ASP A 22 1.22 3.60 -16.56
C ASP A 22 0.34 2.40 -16.13
N ASN A 23 -0.53 1.97 -17.05
CA ASN A 23 -1.42 0.84 -16.82
C ASN A 23 -0.69 -0.48 -16.53
N VAL A 24 0.52 -0.68 -17.08
CA VAL A 24 1.31 -1.89 -16.83
C VAL A 24 1.81 -1.90 -15.39
N VAL A 25 2.39 -0.78 -14.95
CA VAL A 25 2.86 -0.60 -13.57
C VAL A 25 1.71 -0.72 -12.57
N ARG A 26 0.57 -0.09 -12.88
CA ARG A 26 -0.62 -0.16 -12.02
C ARG A 26 -1.12 -1.59 -11.89
N LYS A 27 -1.25 -2.32 -13.01
CA LYS A 27 -1.74 -3.70 -13.00
C LYS A 27 -0.81 -4.65 -12.25
N GLN A 28 0.50 -4.50 -12.45
CA GLN A 28 1.50 -5.27 -11.69
C GLN A 28 1.42 -4.97 -10.18
N ALA A 29 1.17 -3.72 -9.81
CA ALA A 29 0.99 -3.33 -8.42
C ALA A 29 -0.31 -3.88 -7.83
N GLU A 30 -1.41 -3.91 -8.59
CA GLU A 30 -2.67 -4.53 -8.18
C GLU A 30 -2.48 -6.04 -7.92
N GLU A 31 -1.82 -6.76 -8.82
CA GLU A 31 -1.52 -8.19 -8.66
C GLU A 31 -0.60 -8.46 -7.46
N THR A 32 0.45 -7.65 -7.30
CA THR A 32 1.35 -7.75 -6.14
C THR A 32 0.58 -7.48 -4.86
N TYR A 33 -0.26 -6.46 -4.85
CA TYR A 33 -1.13 -6.14 -3.72
C TYR A 33 -2.07 -7.30 -3.42
N GLU A 34 -2.77 -7.89 -4.41
CA GLU A 34 -3.66 -9.04 -4.19
C GLU A 34 -2.95 -10.22 -3.53
N ASN A 35 -1.71 -10.51 -3.91
CA ASN A 35 -0.90 -11.59 -3.35
C ASN A 35 -0.46 -11.37 -1.89
N ILE A 36 -0.54 -10.14 -1.35
CA ILE A 36 -0.19 -9.89 0.06
C ILE A 36 -1.28 -10.51 0.99
N PRO A 37 -0.88 -11.25 2.04
CA PRO A 37 -1.82 -11.79 3.02
C PRO A 37 -2.69 -10.69 3.66
N GLY A 38 -3.99 -10.96 3.84
CA GLY A 38 -4.95 -9.99 4.38
C GLY A 38 -4.56 -9.39 5.74
N GLN A 39 -4.01 -10.20 6.65
CA GLN A 39 -3.51 -9.70 7.95
C GLN A 39 -2.37 -8.69 7.81
N SER A 40 -1.42 -8.94 6.89
CA SER A 40 -0.31 -8.03 6.60
C SER A 40 -0.80 -6.76 5.90
N LYS A 41 -1.76 -6.89 4.95
CA LYS A 41 -2.39 -5.74 4.28
C LYS A 41 -2.97 -4.76 5.28
N ILE A 42 -3.79 -5.23 6.23
CA ILE A 42 -4.42 -4.35 7.23
C ILE A 42 -3.35 -3.59 8.00
N THR A 43 -2.30 -4.29 8.44
CA THR A 43 -1.20 -3.69 9.19
C THR A 43 -0.47 -2.62 8.37
N PHE A 44 -0.15 -2.91 7.11
CA PHE A 44 0.56 -1.98 6.22
C PHE A 44 -0.30 -0.77 5.83
N LEU A 45 -1.58 -0.96 5.54
CA LEU A 45 -2.53 0.10 5.23
C LEU A 45 -2.73 1.02 6.43
N LEU A 46 -2.91 0.46 7.62
CA LEU A 46 -3.08 1.25 8.84
C LEU A 46 -1.83 2.09 9.14
N GLN A 47 -0.64 1.52 8.95
CA GLN A 47 0.63 2.25 9.07
C GLN A 47 0.75 3.35 8.03
N ALA A 48 0.36 3.09 6.77
CA ALA A 48 0.36 4.07 5.70
C ALA A 48 -0.56 5.26 5.99
N ILE A 49 -1.77 5.00 6.50
CA ILE A 49 -2.73 6.04 6.88
C ILE A 49 -2.21 6.87 8.07
N ARG A 50 -1.59 6.22 9.07
CA ARG A 50 -1.04 6.89 10.26
C ARG A 50 0.20 7.74 9.95
N ASN A 51 0.87 7.48 8.83
CA ASN A 51 2.07 8.21 8.47
C ASN A 51 1.74 9.56 7.81
N THR A 52 1.64 10.60 8.64
CA THR A 52 1.32 11.96 8.20
C THR A 52 2.41 12.61 7.34
N THR A 53 3.63 12.05 7.31
CA THR A 53 4.71 12.54 6.44
C THR A 53 4.71 11.89 5.05
N ALA A 54 3.90 10.84 4.83
CA ALA A 54 3.71 10.25 3.51
C ALA A 54 2.82 11.12 2.63
N ALA A 55 2.98 10.98 1.31
CA ALA A 55 2.16 11.66 0.30
C ALA A 55 0.66 11.43 0.56
N GLU A 56 -0.13 12.49 0.41
CA GLU A 56 -1.55 12.46 0.77
C GLU A 56 -2.33 11.47 -0.09
N GLU A 57 -1.99 11.38 -1.37
CA GLU A 57 -2.57 10.45 -2.33
C GLU A 57 -2.33 9.00 -1.91
N ALA A 58 -1.13 8.68 -1.40
CA ALA A 58 -0.81 7.35 -0.90
C ALA A 58 -1.61 7.02 0.38
N ARG A 59 -1.80 8.01 1.27
CA ARG A 59 -2.64 7.84 2.47
C ARG A 59 -4.11 7.63 2.11
N GLN A 60 -4.64 8.42 1.17
CA GLN A 60 -6.01 8.29 0.70
C GLN A 60 -6.23 6.94 0.01
N MET A 61 -5.29 6.51 -0.84
CA MET A 61 -5.35 5.19 -1.46
C MET A 61 -5.35 4.08 -0.41
N ALA A 62 -4.48 4.16 0.60
CA ALA A 62 -4.46 3.20 1.69
C ALA A 62 -5.79 3.17 2.47
N ALA A 63 -6.40 4.33 2.73
CA ALA A 63 -7.71 4.41 3.39
C ALA A 63 -8.84 3.79 2.53
N VAL A 64 -8.83 4.03 1.22
CA VAL A 64 -9.81 3.45 0.29
C VAL A 64 -9.67 1.93 0.22
N LEU A 65 -8.44 1.43 0.09
CA LEU A 65 -8.16 0.00 0.05
C LEU A 65 -8.53 -0.70 1.37
N LEU A 66 -8.24 -0.07 2.52
CA LEU A 66 -8.61 -0.60 3.84
C LEU A 66 -10.13 -0.66 3.99
N ARG A 67 -10.85 0.39 3.58
CA ARG A 67 -12.31 0.43 3.63
C ARG A 67 -12.97 -0.61 2.72
N ARG A 68 -12.34 -0.97 1.60
CA ARG A 68 -12.84 -2.00 0.68
C ARG A 68 -12.58 -3.42 1.20
N LEU A 69 -11.67 -3.59 2.15
CA LEU A 69 -11.27 -4.88 2.70
C LEU A 69 -12.07 -5.28 3.96
N LEU A 70 -12.73 -4.32 4.60
CA LEU A 70 -13.71 -4.50 5.68
C LEU A 70 -15.10 -4.83 5.11
#